data_AF-A0A8J4QQX4-F1
#
_entry.id   AF-A0A8J4QQX4-F1
#
_cell.length_a   1.000
_cell.length_b   1.000
_cell.length_c   1.000
_cell.angle_alpha   90.00
_cell.angle_beta   90.00
_cell.angle_gamma   90.00
#
_symmetry.space_group_name_H-M   'P 1'
#
loop_
_entity.id
_entity.type
_entity.pdbx_description
1 polymer ?
#
loop_
_entity_poly.entity_id
_entity_poly.type
_entity_poly.pdbx_seq_one_letter_code
_entity_poly.pdbx_strand_id
1 'polypeptide(L)'
;MWHDNIYWTSGSLERGHFTSSFSGISDSYYNFSYISNENETFFNYSVETSFTKSPRLVIDYLGRLSDDRGILVDCNSRFSGSSKMERCMPAQLPECRSPDDVFYSHFTFMYSDGFKFSESENLTLMDCEAKCLNNCSCVAYASTIEDAQTGCEIWTSTPARFNGSSNSNARTIYFLNSAIANKEENRRANRWWRWLIMAVGAIIISLY
;
A
#
# COMPACT_ATOMS: atom_id res chain seq x y z
N MET A 1 -8.47 12.90 -2.71
CA MET A 1 -8.32 12.63 -4.16
C MET A 1 -7.87 13.93 -4.83
N TRP A 2 -6.56 14.17 -4.93
CA TRP A 2 -6.01 15.46 -5.35
C TRP A 2 -5.26 15.43 -6.69
N HIS A 3 -5.20 14.28 -7.35
CA HIS A 3 -4.63 14.08 -8.68
C HIS A 3 -5.47 13.01 -9.36
N ASP A 4 -5.67 13.06 -10.69
CA ASP A 4 -6.58 12.22 -11.52
C ASP A 4 -6.35 10.68 -11.44
N ASN A 5 -5.66 10.20 -10.42
CA ASN A 5 -5.42 8.79 -10.13
C ASN A 5 -6.57 8.20 -9.31
N ILE A 6 -7.12 7.11 -9.82
CA ILE A 6 -8.09 6.29 -9.10
C ILE A 6 -7.33 5.28 -8.25
N TYR A 7 -7.42 5.41 -6.92
CA TYR A 7 -6.72 4.53 -5.97
C TYR A 7 -7.48 3.22 -5.71
N TRP A 8 -8.81 3.31 -5.68
CA TRP A 8 -9.73 2.19 -5.51
C TRP A 8 -11.11 2.57 -6.06
N THR A 9 -11.93 1.57 -6.36
CA THR A 9 -13.35 1.77 -6.73
C THR A 9 -14.26 0.88 -5.90
N SER A 10 -15.49 1.32 -5.68
CA SER A 10 -16.53 0.50 -5.03
C SER A 10 -17.05 -0.64 -5.92
N GLY A 11 -16.71 -0.65 -7.21
CA GLY A 11 -17.30 -1.54 -8.21
C GLY A 11 -18.64 -1.00 -8.75
N SER A 12 -19.35 -1.82 -9.55
CA SER A 12 -20.68 -1.46 -10.06
C SER A 12 -21.75 -1.65 -8.99
N LEU A 13 -22.79 -0.82 -9.00
CA LEU A 13 -23.95 -0.93 -8.13
C LEU A 13 -25.11 -1.54 -8.95
N GLU A 14 -25.44 -2.80 -8.70
CA GLU A 14 -26.51 -3.53 -9.38
C GLU A 14 -27.64 -3.85 -8.41
N ARG A 15 -28.86 -3.41 -8.71
CA ARG A 15 -30.09 -3.68 -7.92
C ARG A 15 -29.97 -3.31 -6.43
N GLY A 16 -29.26 -2.22 -6.12
CA GLY A 16 -29.07 -1.76 -4.73
C GLY A 16 -27.90 -2.43 -3.99
N HIS A 17 -27.21 -3.37 -4.64
CA HIS A 17 -26.04 -4.05 -4.09
C HIS A 17 -24.80 -3.71 -4.91
N PHE A 18 -23.69 -3.39 -4.25
CA PHE A 18 -22.41 -3.32 -4.98
C PHE A 18 -22.05 -4.74 -5.43
N THR A 19 -21.78 -4.93 -6.72
CA THR A 19 -21.43 -6.24 -7.32
C THR A 19 -20.13 -6.81 -6.78
N SER A 20 -19.31 -5.96 -6.18
CA SER A 20 -18.19 -6.37 -5.36
C SER A 20 -18.78 -6.87 -4.02
N SER A 21 -18.64 -8.17 -3.71
CA SER A 21 -18.97 -8.79 -2.39
C SER A 21 -18.13 -8.23 -1.22
N PHE A 22 -17.62 -7.04 -1.43
CA PHE A 22 -16.36 -6.51 -1.01
C PHE A 22 -16.55 -5.04 -0.61
N SER A 23 -17.57 -4.31 -1.02
CA SER A 23 -17.76 -2.89 -0.69
C SER A 23 -17.70 -2.51 0.80
N GLY A 24 -17.61 -3.45 1.75
CA GLY A 24 -17.21 -3.23 3.16
C GLY A 24 -18.32 -2.61 4.00
N ILE A 25 -19.19 -1.86 3.34
CA ILE A 25 -20.52 -1.54 3.79
C ILE A 25 -21.32 -2.83 3.66
N SER A 26 -21.31 -3.63 4.72
CA SER A 26 -22.23 -4.73 4.89
C SER A 26 -23.65 -4.24 4.57
N ASP A 27 -24.30 -4.88 3.60
CA ASP A 27 -25.73 -4.73 3.25
C ASP A 27 -26.67 -4.80 4.48
N SER A 28 -26.16 -5.21 5.65
CA SER A 28 -26.93 -5.35 6.87
C SER A 28 -27.38 -4.04 7.53
N TYR A 29 -26.79 -2.88 7.21
CA TYR A 29 -27.11 -1.61 7.89
C TYR A 29 -27.58 -0.49 6.98
N TYR A 30 -27.05 -0.41 5.77
CA TYR A 30 -27.39 0.64 4.81
C TYR A 30 -28.05 -0.01 3.60
N ASN A 31 -29.25 0.48 3.27
CA ASN A 31 -29.94 0.07 2.06
C ASN A 31 -29.68 1.13 0.98
N PHE A 32 -28.83 0.77 0.02
CA PHE A 32 -28.46 1.63 -1.09
C PHE A 32 -29.44 1.47 -2.25
N SER A 33 -29.77 2.57 -2.90
CA SER A 33 -30.46 2.55 -4.19
C SER A 33 -29.76 3.43 -5.20
N TYR A 34 -29.78 3.00 -6.45
CA TYR A 34 -29.17 3.70 -7.57
C TYR A 34 -30.28 4.17 -8.51
N ILE A 35 -30.27 5.46 -8.84
CA ILE A 35 -31.27 6.07 -9.71
C ILE A 35 -30.50 6.78 -10.82
N SER A 36 -30.76 6.36 -12.06
CA SER A 36 -30.23 7.01 -13.27
C SER A 36 -31.38 7.22 -14.24
N ASN A 37 -31.67 8.49 -14.54
CA ASN A 37 -32.70 8.93 -15.48
C ASN A 37 -32.09 9.96 -16.45
N GLU A 38 -32.91 10.54 -17.34
CA GLU A 38 -32.44 11.50 -18.36
C GLU A 38 -31.88 12.81 -17.77
N ASN A 39 -32.30 13.18 -16.55
CA ASN A 39 -31.93 14.43 -15.90
C ASN A 39 -30.78 14.28 -14.91
N GLU A 40 -30.71 13.16 -14.22
CA GLU A 40 -29.79 12.96 -13.10
C GLU A 40 -29.38 11.51 -12.90
N THR A 41 -28.19 11.34 -12.33
CA THR A 41 -27.67 10.05 -11.89
C THR A 41 -27.11 10.23 -10.49
N PHE A 42 -27.70 9.55 -9.53
CA PHE A 42 -27.31 9.62 -8.12
C PHE A 42 -27.58 8.28 -7.43
N PHE A 43 -26.92 8.07 -6.30
CA PHE A 43 -27.27 7.00 -5.38
C PHE A 43 -27.88 7.62 -4.12
N ASN A 44 -28.86 6.94 -3.53
CA ASN A 44 -29.35 7.26 -2.20
C ASN A 44 -29.00 6.11 -1.26
N TYR A 45 -29.10 6.39 0.03
CA TYR A 45 -29.05 5.33 1.04
C TYR A 45 -30.04 5.64 2.16
N SER A 46 -30.50 4.58 2.81
CA SER A 46 -31.34 4.66 4.00
C SER A 46 -30.80 3.72 5.07
N VAL A 47 -31.08 4.03 6.34
CA VAL A 47 -30.67 3.24 7.49
C VAL A 47 -31.74 3.35 8.57
N GLU A 48 -32.02 2.25 9.26
CA GLU A 48 -32.95 2.30 10.37
C GLU A 48 -32.35 3.08 11.54
N THR A 49 -33.17 3.91 12.18
CA THR A 49 -32.78 4.77 13.31
C THR A 49 -32.40 3.96 14.56
N SER A 50 -32.71 2.67 14.59
CA SER A 50 -32.28 1.71 15.60
C SER A 50 -30.77 1.47 15.61
N PHE A 51 -30.07 1.72 14.49
CA PHE A 51 -28.65 1.40 14.33
C PHE A 51 -27.69 2.60 14.43
N THR A 52 -28.14 3.82 14.12
CA THR A 52 -27.28 5.03 14.15
C THR A 52 -28.05 6.22 14.70
N LYS A 53 -27.38 7.09 15.46
CA LYS A 53 -27.96 8.37 15.91
C LYS A 53 -27.73 9.48 14.89
N SER A 54 -26.79 9.29 13.97
CA SER A 54 -26.46 10.25 12.91
C SER A 54 -25.99 9.50 11.66
N PRO A 55 -26.90 9.23 10.70
CA PRO A 55 -26.64 8.37 9.54
C PRO A 55 -25.84 9.07 8.44
N ARG A 56 -24.79 9.81 8.80
CA ARG A 56 -23.99 10.58 7.87
C ARG A 56 -22.74 9.79 7.51
N LEU A 57 -22.64 9.40 6.24
CA LEU A 57 -21.42 8.85 5.68
C LEU A 57 -20.42 9.97 5.40
N VAL A 58 -19.17 9.80 5.83
CA VAL A 58 -18.08 10.77 5.65
C VAL A 58 -16.89 10.06 5.01
N ILE A 59 -16.33 10.68 3.98
CA ILE A 59 -15.05 10.27 3.39
C ILE A 59 -13.98 11.24 3.89
N ASP A 60 -12.93 10.71 4.52
CA ASP A 60 -11.80 11.52 4.97
C ASP A 60 -10.78 11.77 3.86
N TYR A 61 -9.77 12.60 4.16
CA TYR A 61 -8.70 12.91 3.20
C TYR A 61 -7.83 11.69 2.84
N LEU A 62 -7.90 10.63 3.64
CA LEU A 62 -7.26 9.34 3.38
C LEU A 62 -8.13 8.41 2.51
N GLY A 63 -9.31 8.87 2.09
CA GLY A 63 -10.23 8.06 1.29
C GLY A 63 -10.88 6.92 2.08
N ARG A 64 -10.91 7.00 3.41
CA ARG A 64 -11.64 6.05 4.26
C ARG A 64 -13.08 6.51 4.41
N LEU A 65 -14.01 5.57 4.31
CA LEU A 65 -15.43 5.83 4.54
C LEU A 65 -15.79 5.46 5.97
N SER A 66 -16.40 6.39 6.70
CA SER A 66 -16.84 6.19 8.08
C SER A 66 -18.26 6.70 8.34
N ASP A 67 -18.88 6.15 9.39
CA ASP A 67 -20.10 6.67 10.02
C ASP A 67 -19.83 7.05 11.49
N ASP A 68 -20.89 7.30 12.26
CA ASP A 68 -20.81 7.62 13.69
C ASP A 68 -20.30 6.46 14.57
N ARG A 69 -20.24 5.23 14.05
CA ARG A 69 -19.77 4.03 14.75
C ARG A 69 -18.32 3.69 14.43
N GLY A 70 -17.80 4.11 13.28
CA GLY A 70 -16.39 3.90 12.93
C GLY A 70 -16.13 3.79 11.43
N ILE A 71 -14.99 3.20 11.08
CA ILE A 71 -14.56 3.01 9.69
C ILE A 71 -15.31 1.82 9.08
N LEU A 72 -16.05 2.09 8.00
CA LEU A 72 -16.81 1.11 7.23
C LEU A 72 -15.97 0.53 6.09
N VAL A 73 -15.24 1.38 5.39
CA VAL A 73 -14.37 1.01 4.26
C VAL A 73 -13.00 1.60 4.48
N ASP A 74 -12.01 0.72 4.52
CA ASP A 74 -10.61 1.07 4.56
C ASP A 74 -9.86 0.33 3.44
N CYS A 75 -9.67 1.02 2.33
CA CYS A 75 -8.90 0.51 1.20
C CYS A 75 -7.38 0.67 1.39
N ASN A 76 -6.95 1.19 2.54
CA ASN A 76 -5.55 1.42 2.89
C ASN A 76 -4.89 0.16 3.50
N SER A 77 -5.52 -1.01 3.39
CA SER A 77 -5.16 -2.21 4.17
C SER A 77 -3.87 -2.90 3.75
N ARG A 78 -2.99 -2.29 2.95
CA ARG A 78 -1.62 -2.82 2.77
C ARG A 78 -0.76 -2.60 4.01
N PHE A 79 -1.15 -1.70 4.92
CA PHE A 79 -0.39 -1.37 6.15
C PHE A 79 -0.85 -2.08 7.43
N SER A 80 -2.02 -2.72 7.42
CA SER A 80 -2.53 -3.41 8.61
C SER A 80 -2.53 -4.90 8.32
N GLY A 81 -1.64 -5.66 8.96
CA GLY A 81 -1.52 -7.12 8.88
C GLY A 81 -2.75 -7.92 9.36
N SER A 82 -3.93 -7.33 9.21
CA SER A 82 -5.24 -7.88 9.55
C SER A 82 -5.85 -8.36 8.24
N SER A 83 -5.82 -9.69 8.04
CA SER A 83 -6.69 -10.45 7.12
C SER A 83 -7.12 -9.70 5.86
N LYS A 84 -6.39 -9.90 4.74
CA LYS A 84 -6.77 -9.62 3.34
C LYS A 84 -8.26 -9.27 3.24
N MET A 85 -8.59 -8.02 3.55
CA MET A 85 -9.99 -7.67 3.69
C MET A 85 -10.29 -7.22 2.28
N GLU A 86 -10.88 -8.13 1.53
CA GLU A 86 -11.04 -8.11 0.06
C GLU A 86 -11.88 -6.92 -0.43
N ARG A 87 -11.94 -5.81 0.30
CA ARG A 87 -13.05 -4.88 0.34
C ARG A 87 -13.05 -3.74 -0.69
N CYS A 88 -12.02 -3.71 -1.52
CA CYS A 88 -11.86 -2.66 -2.51
C CYS A 88 -11.31 -3.29 -3.78
N MET A 89 -11.86 -2.91 -4.92
CA MET A 89 -11.27 -3.32 -6.20
C MET A 89 -9.96 -2.53 -6.36
N PRO A 90 -8.79 -3.20 -6.37
CA PRO A 90 -7.53 -2.50 -6.53
C PRO A 90 -7.49 -1.82 -7.90
N ALA A 91 -6.84 -0.65 -7.96
CA ALA A 91 -6.47 -0.08 -9.25
C ALA A 91 -5.67 -1.09 -10.08
N GLN A 92 -5.85 -1.06 -11.41
CA GLN A 92 -5.13 -1.95 -12.31
C GLN A 92 -3.62 -1.77 -12.13
N LEU A 93 -2.95 -2.85 -11.70
CA LEU A 93 -1.51 -2.84 -11.47
C LEU A 93 -0.75 -2.88 -12.82
N PRO A 94 0.40 -2.19 -12.92
CA PRO A 94 1.26 -2.33 -14.10
C PRO A 94 1.86 -3.74 -14.15
N GLU A 95 2.26 -4.20 -15.34
CA GLU A 95 2.77 -5.57 -15.57
C GLU A 95 3.94 -5.98 -14.66
N CYS A 96 4.71 -5.00 -14.19
CA CYS A 96 5.87 -5.22 -13.31
C CYS A 96 5.51 -5.36 -11.82
N ARG A 97 4.22 -5.47 -11.49
CA ARG A 97 3.71 -5.60 -10.12
C ARG A 97 2.82 -6.82 -9.99
N SER A 98 3.04 -7.56 -8.90
CA SER A 98 2.21 -8.70 -8.54
C SER A 98 1.05 -8.26 -7.64
N PRO A 99 -0.11 -8.91 -7.69
CA PRO A 99 -1.16 -8.74 -6.66
C PRO A 99 -0.67 -9.01 -5.23
N ASP A 100 0.42 -9.78 -5.07
CA ASP A 100 1.05 -10.08 -3.78
C ASP A 100 2.11 -9.05 -3.35
N ASP A 101 2.33 -8.00 -4.15
CA ASP A 101 3.25 -6.91 -3.81
C ASP A 101 2.67 -6.03 -2.69
N VAL A 102 3.38 -6.00 -1.57
CA VAL A 102 2.99 -5.26 -0.35
C VAL A 102 4.20 -4.50 0.18
N PHE A 103 3.96 -3.31 0.72
CA PHE A 103 4.98 -2.51 1.37
C PHE A 103 4.99 -2.72 2.88
N TYR A 104 6.17 -2.98 3.44
CA TYR A 104 6.38 -3.08 4.88
C TYR A 104 7.18 -1.89 5.41
N SER A 105 6.75 -1.34 6.54
CA SER A 105 7.46 -0.24 7.19
C SER A 105 8.69 -0.72 7.94
N HIS A 106 9.77 0.02 7.81
CA HIS A 106 10.99 -0.16 8.59
C HIS A 106 11.49 1.21 9.06
N PHE A 107 11.83 1.32 10.34
CA PHE A 107 12.55 2.49 10.85
C PHE A 107 14.03 2.38 10.49
N THR A 108 14.44 3.09 9.44
CA THR A 108 15.80 2.99 8.88
C THR A 108 16.17 4.25 8.08
N PHE A 109 17.34 4.25 7.47
CA PHE A 109 17.81 5.33 6.61
C PHE A 109 18.35 4.77 5.30
N MET A 110 18.28 5.57 4.24
CA MET A 110 18.93 5.27 2.97
C MET A 110 20.26 6.01 2.88
N TYR A 111 21.29 5.34 2.37
CA TYR A 111 22.59 5.98 2.11
C TYR A 111 22.58 6.81 0.83
N SER A 112 21.72 6.45 -0.13
CA SER A 112 21.53 7.18 -1.37
C SER A 112 20.31 8.09 -1.27
N ASP A 113 20.42 9.28 -1.84
CA ASP A 113 19.26 10.16 -2.02
C ASP A 113 18.20 9.46 -2.88
N GLY A 114 16.93 9.65 -2.49
CA GLY A 114 15.79 9.23 -3.27
C GLY A 114 15.38 10.31 -4.26
N PHE A 115 14.47 9.95 -5.15
CA PHE A 115 13.80 10.94 -5.99
C PHE A 115 12.69 11.61 -5.17
N LYS A 116 12.85 12.92 -4.92
CA LYS A 116 11.87 13.75 -4.19
C LYS A 116 10.92 14.42 -5.18
N PHE A 117 9.63 14.32 -4.92
CA PHE A 117 8.61 15.07 -5.66
C PHE A 117 8.51 16.51 -5.13
N SER A 118 8.07 17.44 -5.97
CA SER A 118 8.03 18.88 -5.65
C SER A 118 7.17 19.19 -4.42
N GLU A 119 7.65 20.10 -3.55
CA GLU A 119 6.92 20.59 -2.37
C GLU A 119 5.57 21.27 -2.71
N SER A 120 5.41 21.73 -3.95
CA SER A 120 4.14 22.28 -4.45
C SER A 120 3.03 21.22 -4.59
N GLU A 121 3.40 19.95 -4.70
CA GLU A 121 2.47 18.83 -4.69
C GLU A 121 2.23 18.46 -3.21
N ASN A 122 1.07 18.79 -2.65
CA ASN A 122 0.63 18.35 -1.32
C ASN A 122 0.35 16.83 -1.34
N LEU A 123 1.38 16.04 -1.61
CA LEU A 123 1.30 14.59 -1.74
C LEU A 123 1.17 13.99 -0.36
N THR A 124 0.12 13.21 -0.19
CA THR A 124 -0.05 12.33 0.95
C THR A 124 0.85 11.10 0.80
N LEU A 125 1.03 10.37 1.90
CA LEU A 125 1.72 9.09 1.89
C LEU A 125 1.14 8.10 0.86
N MET A 126 -0.19 8.13 0.65
CA MET A 126 -0.87 7.26 -0.32
C MET A 126 -0.56 7.66 -1.77
N ASP A 127 -0.47 8.96 -2.05
CA ASP A 127 -0.05 9.44 -3.37
C ASP A 127 1.38 8.95 -3.65
N CYS A 128 2.22 8.90 -2.63
CA CYS A 128 3.59 8.40 -2.73
C CYS A 128 3.64 6.89 -3.01
N GLU A 129 2.82 6.10 -2.31
CA GLU A 129 2.68 4.67 -2.57
C GLU A 129 2.23 4.40 -4.01
N ALA A 130 1.18 5.10 -4.49
CA ALA A 130 0.70 4.91 -5.86
C ALA A 130 1.74 5.32 -6.91
N LYS A 131 2.45 6.43 -6.69
CA LYS A 131 3.58 6.83 -7.55
C LYS A 131 4.66 5.75 -7.59
N CYS A 132 4.96 5.10 -6.45
CA CYS A 132 5.91 4.00 -6.40
C CYS A 132 5.39 2.73 -7.09
N LEU A 133 4.12 2.36 -6.89
CA LEU A 133 3.51 1.20 -7.54
C LEU A 133 3.52 1.34 -9.06
N ASN A 134 3.22 2.54 -9.57
CA ASN A 134 3.22 2.85 -10.99
C ASN A 134 4.63 3.04 -11.61
N ASN A 135 5.68 3.06 -10.79
CA ASN A 135 7.06 3.12 -11.26
C ASN A 135 7.76 1.78 -11.00
N CYS A 136 7.95 0.97 -12.03
CA CYS A 136 8.53 -0.38 -11.92
C CYS A 136 9.91 -0.44 -11.23
N SER A 137 10.71 0.62 -11.35
CA SER A 137 12.01 0.71 -10.70
C SER A 137 11.93 1.06 -9.22
N CYS A 138 10.80 1.58 -8.75
CA CYS A 138 10.61 1.91 -7.36
C CYS A 138 10.50 0.64 -6.51
N VAL A 139 11.19 0.65 -5.37
CA VAL A 139 11.19 -0.45 -4.38
C VAL A 139 10.97 0.04 -2.95
N ALA A 140 10.97 1.35 -2.74
CA ALA A 140 10.68 1.94 -1.44
C ALA A 140 10.17 3.38 -1.58
N TYR A 141 9.41 3.84 -0.59
CA TYR A 141 8.98 5.23 -0.48
C TYR A 141 8.87 5.69 0.98
N ALA A 142 8.84 7.00 1.18
CA ALA A 142 8.62 7.63 2.48
C ALA A 142 8.06 9.04 2.30
N SER A 143 7.43 9.59 3.35
CA SER A 143 7.15 11.02 3.40
C SER A 143 8.43 11.80 3.66
N THR A 144 8.53 13.01 3.08
CA THR A 144 9.64 13.92 3.38
C THR A 144 9.42 14.67 4.69
N ILE A 145 8.16 14.83 5.10
CA ILE A 145 7.77 15.44 6.37
C ILE A 145 7.06 14.35 7.19
N GLU A 146 7.68 13.87 8.28
CA GLU A 146 7.13 12.79 9.10
C GLU A 146 5.87 13.23 9.85
N ASP A 147 5.90 14.38 10.53
CA ASP A 147 4.81 14.85 11.39
C ASP A 147 3.51 15.11 10.62
N ALA A 148 3.64 15.65 9.42
CA ALA A 148 2.51 15.95 8.55
C ALA A 148 2.15 14.77 7.62
N GLN A 149 2.98 13.72 7.54
CA GLN A 149 2.89 12.64 6.54
C GLN A 149 2.70 13.17 5.11
N THR A 150 3.40 14.27 4.80
CA THR A 150 3.31 14.96 3.51
C THR A 150 4.65 14.98 2.80
N GLY A 151 4.57 15.21 1.50
CA GLY A 151 5.69 15.11 0.58
C GLY A 151 6.05 13.65 0.30
N CYS A 152 6.82 13.44 -0.76
CA CYS A 152 7.08 12.10 -1.27
C CYS A 152 8.52 11.95 -1.74
N GLU A 153 9.17 10.88 -1.29
CA GLU A 153 10.46 10.45 -1.77
C GLU A 153 10.45 8.96 -2.06
N ILE A 154 10.98 8.56 -3.22
CA ILE A 154 11.00 7.17 -3.68
C ILE A 154 12.44 6.70 -3.98
N TRP A 155 12.69 5.40 -3.82
CA TRP A 155 14.00 4.78 -4.08
C TRP A 155 13.91 3.59 -5.03
N THR A 156 15.00 3.34 -5.74
CA THR A 156 15.20 2.20 -6.64
C THR A 156 16.04 1.08 -6.02
N SER A 157 16.49 1.26 -4.77
CA SER A 157 17.29 0.26 -4.07
C SER A 157 16.91 0.14 -2.59
N THR A 158 17.34 -0.96 -1.98
CA THR A 158 17.10 -1.27 -0.56
C THR A 158 18.39 -1.10 0.26
N PRO A 159 18.32 -0.74 1.55
CA PRO A 159 19.51 -0.52 2.38
C PRO A 159 20.22 -1.83 2.68
N ALA A 160 21.54 -1.81 2.89
CA ALA A 160 22.30 -3.02 3.22
C ALA A 160 21.80 -3.69 4.53
N ARG A 161 21.35 -2.89 5.49
CA ARG A 161 20.78 -3.35 6.76
C ARG A 161 19.61 -2.45 7.12
N PHE A 162 18.52 -3.04 7.59
CA PHE A 162 17.36 -2.31 8.10
C PHE A 162 17.59 -1.99 9.57
N ASN A 163 18.42 -1.00 9.86
CA ASN A 163 18.66 -0.50 11.21
C ASN A 163 18.70 1.03 11.20
N GLY A 164 17.81 1.67 11.94
CA GLY A 164 17.73 3.13 12.08
C GLY A 164 18.27 3.68 13.40
N SER A 165 18.50 2.85 14.41
CA SER A 165 18.65 3.30 15.81
C SER A 165 19.85 4.21 16.09
N SER A 166 20.82 4.30 15.17
CA SER A 166 22.05 5.07 15.35
C SER A 166 22.22 6.22 14.35
N ASN A 167 21.21 6.58 13.56
CA ASN A 167 21.33 7.59 12.52
C ASN A 167 20.29 8.71 12.71
N SER A 168 20.74 9.98 12.67
CA SER A 168 19.87 11.16 12.76
C SER A 168 18.89 11.30 11.60
N ASN A 169 19.19 10.66 10.46
CA ASN A 169 18.37 10.68 9.25
C ASN A 169 17.46 9.44 9.15
N ALA A 170 17.40 8.64 10.22
CA ALA A 170 16.49 7.50 10.26
C ALA A 170 15.05 7.99 10.36
N ARG A 171 14.19 7.38 9.54
CA ARG A 171 12.77 7.66 9.46
C ARG A 171 12.00 6.40 9.11
N THR A 172 10.68 6.47 9.14
CA THR A 172 9.85 5.36 8.65
C THR A 172 9.89 5.32 7.12
N ILE A 173 10.40 4.22 6.56
CA ILE A 173 10.47 3.97 5.11
C ILE A 173 9.74 2.68 4.80
N TYR A 174 8.93 2.70 3.75
CA TYR A 174 8.11 1.58 3.30
C TYR A 174 8.79 0.86 2.15
N PHE A 175 9.01 -0.45 2.27
CA PHE A 175 9.77 -1.26 1.32
C PHE A 175 8.93 -2.35 0.70
N LEU A 176 9.07 -2.52 -0.60
CA LEU A 176 8.39 -3.55 -1.36
C LEU A 176 8.92 -4.93 -0.98
N ASN A 177 8.03 -5.84 -0.60
CA ASN A 177 8.34 -7.20 -0.17
C ASN A 177 9.11 -8.01 -1.24
N SER A 178 8.71 -7.93 -2.51
CA SER A 178 9.40 -8.60 -3.62
C SER A 178 10.84 -8.10 -3.79
N ALA A 179 11.09 -6.80 -3.59
CA ALA A 179 12.43 -6.24 -3.62
C ALA A 179 13.32 -6.73 -2.47
N ILE A 180 12.75 -6.92 -1.28
CA ILE A 180 13.47 -7.50 -0.14
C ILE A 180 13.81 -8.97 -0.43
N ALA A 181 12.83 -9.75 -0.89
CA ALA A 181 13.02 -11.16 -1.23
C ALA A 181 14.11 -11.36 -2.30
N ASN A 182 14.06 -10.59 -3.38
CA ASN A 182 15.06 -10.62 -4.44
C ASN A 182 16.48 -10.29 -3.93
N LYS A 183 16.60 -9.39 -2.95
CA LYS A 183 17.90 -9.08 -2.33
C LYS A 183 18.44 -10.28 -1.54
N GLU A 184 17.59 -10.94 -0.77
CA GLU A 184 18.00 -12.11 0.02
C GLU A 184 18.43 -13.26 -0.88
N GLU A 185 17.69 -13.52 -1.94
CA GLU A 185 18.04 -14.53 -2.94
C GLU A 185 19.39 -14.23 -3.58
N ASN A 186 19.60 -13.01 -4.07
CA ASN A 186 20.88 -12.58 -4.64
C ASN A 186 22.05 -12.72 -3.64
N ARG A 187 21.82 -12.46 -2.34
CA ARG A 187 22.82 -12.68 -1.29
C ARG A 187 23.14 -14.16 -1.07
N ARG A 188 22.15 -15.04 -1.17
CA ARG A 188 22.34 -16.50 -1.07
C ARG A 188 23.09 -17.00 -2.29
N ALA A 189 22.65 -16.60 -3.49
CA ALA A 189 23.30 -16.87 -4.75
C ALA A 189 24.77 -16.46 -4.67
N ASN A 190 25.10 -15.21 -4.33
CA ASN A 190 26.49 -14.73 -4.23
C ASN A 190 27.36 -15.42 -3.16
N ARG A 191 26.79 -16.22 -2.25
CA ARG A 191 27.52 -16.93 -1.20
C ARG A 191 27.82 -18.40 -1.53
N TRP A 192 27.32 -18.90 -2.65
CA TRP A 192 27.48 -20.29 -3.11
C TRP A 192 28.93 -20.78 -3.22
N TRP A 193 29.83 -19.94 -3.73
CA TRP A 193 31.27 -20.18 -3.85
C TRP A 193 31.99 -20.59 -2.55
N ARG A 194 31.43 -20.27 -1.37
CA ARG A 194 32.02 -20.71 -0.09
C ARG A 194 31.97 -22.23 0.07
N TRP A 195 30.95 -22.89 -0.50
CA TRP A 195 30.87 -24.35 -0.50
C TRP A 195 31.88 -24.99 -1.45
N LEU A 196 32.21 -24.33 -2.57
CA LEU A 196 33.27 -24.78 -3.46
C LEU A 196 34.64 -24.77 -2.78
N ILE A 197 34.95 -23.71 -2.01
CA ILE A 197 36.23 -23.62 -1.27
C ILE A 197 36.34 -24.74 -0.23
N MET A 198 35.27 -25.02 0.51
CA MET A 198 35.24 -26.11 1.50
C MET A 198 35.42 -27.49 0.84
N ALA A 199 34.77 -27.73 -0.30
CA ALA A 199 34.92 -28.98 -1.04
C ALA A 199 36.35 -29.17 -1.58
N VAL A 200 36.95 -28.12 -2.15
CA VAL A 200 38.34 -28.17 -2.66
C VAL A 200 39.34 -28.38 -1.52
N GLY A 201 39.16 -27.71 -0.38
CA GLY A 201 40.02 -27.90 0.80
C GLY A 201 39.97 -29.33 1.35
N ALA A 202 38.79 -29.94 1.41
CA ALA A 202 38.64 -31.34 1.85
C ALA A 202 39.34 -32.33 0.91
N ILE A 203 39.27 -32.11 -0.41
CA ILE A 203 39.95 -32.95 -1.40
C ILE A 203 41.48 -32.87 -1.24
N ILE A 204 42.03 -31.67 -1.05
CA ILE A 204 43.47 -31.49 -0.86
C ILE A 204 43.97 -32.21 0.40
N ILE A 205 43.22 -32.14 1.51
CA ILE A 205 43.57 -32.85 2.75
C ILE A 205 43.52 -34.37 2.57
N SER A 206 42.60 -34.90 1.76
CA SER A 206 42.53 -36.35 1.50
C SER A 206 43.64 -36.91 0.61
N LEU A 207 44.43 -36.04 -0.03
CA LEU A 207 45.55 -36.42 -0.91
C LEU A 207 46.92 -36.40 -0.21
N TYR A 208 46.96 -36.12 1.09
CA TYR A 208 48.16 -36.08 1.92
C TYR A 208 48.02 -37.01 3.12
#